data_AF-A0A376W9X1-F1
#
_entry.id   AF-A0A376W9X1-F1
#
_cell.length_a   1.000
_cell.length_b   1.000
_cell.length_c   1.000
_cell.angle_alpha   90.00
_cell.angle_beta   90.00
_cell.angle_gamma   90.00
#
_symmetry.space_group_name_H-M   'P 1'
#
loop_
_entity.id
_entity.type
_entity.pdbx_description
1 polymer ?
#
loop_
_entity_poly.entity_id
_entity_poly.type
_entity_poly.pdbx_seq_one_letter_code
_entity_poly.pdbx_strand_id
1 'polypeptide(L)' 'MPATRRNLEITQNLAGGAENTLASVLDCTVTPMGSRMLKRWLHMPVRDTRVLLERQQNYWRIAGFHR' A
#
# COMPACT_ATOMS: atom_id res chain seq x y z
N MET A 1 10.03 -12.80 8.87
CA MET A 1 8.83 -12.44 8.08
C MET A 1 8.16 -13.71 7.59
N PRO A 2 6.82 -13.82 7.58
CA PRO A 2 6.12 -14.97 6.99
C PRO A 2 6.54 -15.18 5.53
N ALA A 3 6.68 -16.43 5.07
CA ALA A 3 7.16 -16.77 3.73
C ALA A 3 6.41 -16.01 2.62
N THR A 4 5.09 -15.89 2.73
CA THR A 4 4.24 -15.14 1.79
C THR A 4 4.65 -13.67 1.66
N ARG A 5 5.00 -12.98 2.75
CA ARG A 5 5.38 -11.55 2.69
C ARG A 5 6.75 -11.34 2.06
N ARG A 6 7.66 -12.28 2.27
CA ARG A 6 8.99 -12.28 1.65
C ARG A 6 8.89 -12.57 0.15
N ASN A 7 8.08 -13.55 -0.23
CA ASN A 7 7.89 -13.94 -1.63
C ASN A 7 7.16 -12.87 -2.45
N LEU A 8 6.27 -12.10 -1.82
CA LEU A 8 5.56 -11.00 -2.48
C LEU A 8 6.36 -9.68 -2.48
N GLU A 9 7.55 -9.66 -1.88
CA GLU A 9 8.45 -8.50 -1.86
C GLU A 9 7.74 -7.17 -1.51
N ILE A 10 6.89 -7.19 -0.47
CA ILE A 10 5.96 -6.08 -0.19
C ILE A 10 6.70 -4.77 0.09
N THR A 11 7.70 -4.80 0.97
CA THR A 11 8.53 -3.63 1.32
C THR A 11 10.02 -3.92 1.27
N GLN A 12 10.40 -5.17 1.03
CA GLN A 12 11.77 -5.62 1.03
C GLN A 12 11.90 -6.72 -0.02
N ASN A 13 12.89 -6.60 -0.89
CA ASN A 13 13.17 -7.58 -1.92
C ASN A 13 13.91 -8.81 -1.34
N LEU A 14 14.10 -9.86 -2.15
CA LEU A 14 14.74 -11.10 -1.69
C LEU A 14 16.21 -10.91 -1.26
N ALA A 15 16.91 -9.93 -1.84
CA ALA A 15 18.28 -9.54 -1.50
C ALA A 15 18.38 -8.66 -0.23
N GLY A 16 17.23 -8.27 0.35
CA GLY A 16 17.17 -7.48 1.58
C GLY A 16 17.12 -5.96 1.38
N GLY A 17 17.16 -5.48 0.14
CA GLY A 17 17.01 -4.06 -0.22
C GLY A 17 15.56 -3.61 -0.36
N ALA A 18 15.36 -2.31 -0.61
CA ALA A 18 14.04 -1.70 -0.79
C ALA A 18 13.63 -1.52 -2.26
N GLU A 19 14.57 -1.73 -3.19
CA GLU A 19 14.34 -1.56 -4.63
C GLU A 19 13.52 -2.71 -5.22
N ASN A 20 12.78 -2.41 -6.29
CA ASN A 20 11.93 -3.37 -7.01
C ASN A 20 10.87 -4.05 -6.12
N THR A 21 10.40 -3.36 -5.10
CA THR A 21 9.33 -3.82 -4.20
C THR A 21 7.98 -3.24 -4.60
N LEU A 22 6.89 -3.85 -4.13
CA LEU A 22 5.55 -3.27 -4.32
C LEU A 22 5.48 -1.85 -3.74
N ALA A 23 6.09 -1.64 -2.56
CA ALA A 23 6.15 -0.33 -1.93
C ALA A 23 6.96 0.68 -2.77
N SER A 24 8.06 0.30 -3.41
CA SER A 24 8.84 1.25 -4.23
C SER A 24 8.07 1.73 -5.47
N VAL A 25 7.10 0.94 -5.97
CA VAL A 25 6.24 1.32 -7.10
C VAL A 25 5.06 2.18 -6.65
N LEU A 26 4.43 1.86 -5.52
CA LEU A 26 3.20 2.54 -5.07
C LEU A 26 3.45 3.79 -4.22
N ASP A 27 4.61 3.92 -3.58
CA ASP A 27 4.90 4.99 -2.62
C ASP A 27 5.35 6.29 -3.31
N CYS A 28 4.39 7.01 -3.88
CA CYS A 28 4.55 8.37 -4.37
C CYS A 28 4.08 9.42 -3.34
N THR A 29 4.11 9.08 -2.05
CA THR A 29 3.58 9.97 -1.00
C THR A 29 4.49 11.17 -0.78
N VAL A 30 3.89 12.36 -0.64
CA VAL A 30 4.64 13.62 -0.47
C VAL A 30 5.13 13.86 0.96
N THR A 31 4.71 13.03 1.93
CA THR A 31 5.14 13.17 3.34
C THR A 31 5.65 11.85 3.91
N PRO A 32 6.65 11.88 4.82
CA PRO A 32 7.14 10.68 5.49
C PRO A 32 6.07 9.93 6.28
N MET A 33 5.08 10.65 6.83
CA MET A 33 3.95 10.03 7.54
C MET A 33 3.05 9.25 6.59
N GLY A 34 2.80 9.77 5.38
CA GLY A 34 2.06 9.08 4.33
C GLY A 34 2.74 7.78 3.92
N SER A 35 4.05 7.82 3.66
CA SER A 35 4.86 6.65 3.29
C SER A 35 4.75 5.54 4.35
N ARG A 36 4.90 5.90 5.63
CA ARG A 36 4.77 4.95 6.74
C ARG A 36 3.36 4.35 6.83
N MET A 37 2.32 5.16 6.63
CA MET A 37 0.94 4.69 6.65
C MET A 37 0.65 3.71 5.51
N LEU A 38 1.08 4.02 4.29
CA LEU A 38 0.92 3.15 3.12
C LEU A 38 1.59 1.79 3.34
N LYS A 39 2.86 1.79 3.79
CA LYS A 39 3.60 0.55 4.09
C LYS A 39 2.90 -0.29 5.15
N ARG A 40 2.31 0.34 6.18
CA ARG A 40 1.49 -0.37 7.17
C ARG A 40 0.25 -1.02 6.55
N TRP A 41 -0.45 -0.32 5.65
CA TRP A 41 -1.62 -0.88 4.97
C TRP A 41 -1.28 -2.07 4.08
N LEU A 42 -0.16 -2.02 3.36
CA LEU A 42 0.30 -3.14 2.53
C LEU A 42 0.62 -4.40 3.36
N HIS A 43 1.12 -4.23 4.59
CA HIS A 43 1.40 -5.34 5.50
C HIS A 43 0.17 -5.85 6.26
N MET A 44 -0.92 -5.08 6.31
CA MET A 44 -2.12 -5.36 7.10
C MET A 44 -3.38 -5.11 6.26
N PRO A 45 -3.68 -5.96 5.27
CA PRO A 45 -4.89 -5.84 4.48
C PRO A 45 -6.13 -5.97 5.38
N VAL A 46 -7.03 -5.00 5.27
CA VAL A 46 -8.30 -4.98 6.02
C VAL A 46 -9.32 -5.91 5.36
N ARG A 47 -10.17 -6.54 6.18
CA ARG A 47 -11.25 -7.42 5.72
C ARG A 47 -12.63 -6.77 5.81
N ASP A 48 -12.73 -5.63 6.47
CA ASP A 48 -13.97 -4.88 6.60
C ASP A 48 -14.32 -4.22 5.27
N THR A 49 -15.42 -4.67 4.67
CA THR A 49 -15.92 -4.17 3.38
C THR A 49 -16.31 -2.71 3.43
N ARG A 50 -16.80 -2.20 4.57
CA ARG A 50 -17.17 -0.79 4.74
C ARG A 50 -15.94 0.10 4.59
N VAL A 51 -14.85 -0.25 5.28
CA VAL A 51 -13.58 0.47 5.21
C VAL A 51 -13.01 0.46 3.79
N LEU A 52 -13.13 -0.67 3.08
CA LEU A 52 -12.67 -0.79 1.69
C LEU A 52 -13.46 0.14 0.75
N LEU A 53 -14.79 0.14 0.85
CA LEU A 53 -15.65 0.99 0.04
C LEU A 53 -15.41 2.48 0.31
N GLU A 54 -15.26 2.88 1.57
CA GLU A 54 -14.93 4.26 1.94
C GLU A 54 -13.59 4.72 1.35
N ARG A 55 -12.56 3.87 1.35
CA ARG A 55 -11.27 4.17 0.72
C ARG A 55 -11.40 4.34 -0.80
N GLN A 56 -12.14 3.46 -1.45
CA GLN A 56 -12.38 3.54 -2.89
C GLN A 56 -13.15 4.81 -3.25
N GLN A 57 -14.25 5.10 -2.57
CA GLN A 57 -15.04 6.33 -2.78
C GLN A 57 -14.21 7.59 -2.58
N ASN A 58 -13.38 7.63 -1.52
CA ASN A 58 -12.48 8.75 -1.30
C ASN A 58 -11.48 8.93 -2.44
N TYR A 59 -10.89 7.83 -2.92
CA TYR A 59 -10.02 7.85 -4.09
C TYR A 59 -10.73 8.38 -5.34
N TRP A 60 -11.94 7.89 -5.64
CA TRP A 60 -12.72 8.37 -6.79
C TRP A 60 -13.05 9.86 -6.71
N ARG A 61 -13.43 10.33 -5.52
CA ARG A 61 -13.70 11.74 -5.27
C ARG A 61 -12.48 12.63 -5.54
N ILE A 62 -11.28 12.24 -5.12
CA ILE A 62 -10.06 13.03 -5.35
C ILE A 62 -9.54 12.89 -6.79
N ALA A 63 -9.76 11.75 -7.44
CA ALA A 63 -9.34 11.51 -8.82
C ALA A 63 -10.26 12.19 -9.86
N GLY A 64 -11.33 12.86 -9.42
CA GLY A 64 -12.28 13.52 -10.31
C GLY A 64 -13.20 12.57 -11.07
N PHE A 65 -13.22 11.28 -10.71
CA PHE A 65 -14.12 10.29 -11.28
C PHE A 65 -15.48 10.37 -10.55
N HIS A 66 -16.32 11.30 -10.98
CA HIS A 66 -17.76 11.24 -10.73
C HIS A 66 -18.37 10.42 -11.87
N ARG A 67 -18.92 9.25 -11.55
CA ARG A 67 -19.87 8.59 -12.45
C ARG A 67 -21.25 9.21 -12.22
#